data_AF-A0A3D5B832-F1
#
_entry.id   AF-A0A3D5B832-F1
#
_cell.length_a   1.000
_cell.length_b   1.000
_cell.length_c   1.000
_cell.angle_alpha   90.00
_cell.angle_beta   90.00
_cell.angle_gamma   90.00
#
_symmetry.space_group_name_H-M   'P 1'
#
loop_
_entity.id
_entity.type
_entity.pdbx_description
1 polymer ?
#
loop_
_entity_poly.entity_id
_entity_poly.type
_entity_poly.pdbx_seq_one_letter_code
_entity_poly.pdbx_strand_id
1 'polypeptide(L)'
;MRYTAFVEDLKYRLKEYNESFKSEEESRYPKRQREIWAPEGRCQAITQSSFGYDHEKCIRLLAECGFDGAPVSSQKANTTRRWFEDSNGHIFPPQEDILRIGIFFSLDFYTLLHWVLKADFEEFLVKGDERFSPGTGESLLNIISSYNDETWQNYLQESLGAYQRQLNKDDLYYLFENRWHLAKSAGYNQENFSTLIKNLFMENLLCYENHSKKVANFSEYQKELIEQSQTGTPEDQDTLWRSRFTWQTSLDALDSIYIEIEDTRLRNAEVDRAYLRRFGPLIIEQTELKTETILLEIRLSHLRLNPGITEEVLDEKVRETQEKLEQDLADLRLKEARSREDYLNQIWEAFGVPMEQDALDKERAQCKQEIRAIWNMIYPDHLMHNPEYARLNEDQKKELEEILLESLRIDNSELGYPPNYAYHDMRSLEGLRQVRRRVETILKMNNIRVDLQYQIQGETVQEQIAWLQAEIRLLENRINAAKGQLAAMLTDDETKTKRALLGNEEKQASFIEKMTKKIEELKAERDKLLDEIASIRKS
;
A
#
# COMPACT_ATOMS: atom_id res chain seq x y z
N MET A 1 -9.06 -3.19 -10.24
CA MET A 1 -9.45 -1.80 -10.61
C MET A 1 -10.23 -1.90 -11.91
N ARG A 2 -11.32 -1.15 -12.12
CA ARG A 2 -12.08 -1.19 -13.38
C ARG A 2 -11.81 0.08 -14.18
N TYR A 3 -11.02 -0.06 -15.25
CA TYR A 3 -10.80 0.93 -16.28
C TYR A 3 -12.06 1.12 -17.14
N THR A 4 -12.45 2.38 -17.34
CA THR A 4 -13.57 2.78 -18.20
C THR A 4 -13.08 3.51 -19.43
N ALA A 5 -13.76 3.38 -20.58
CA ALA A 5 -13.29 3.93 -21.84
C ALA A 5 -13.68 5.41 -22.05
N PHE A 6 -12.86 6.18 -22.75
CA PHE A 6 -13.16 7.55 -23.15
C PHE A 6 -14.45 7.64 -23.97
N VAL A 7 -14.71 6.65 -24.83
CA VAL A 7 -15.93 6.58 -25.64
C VAL A 7 -17.18 6.49 -24.76
N GLU A 8 -17.11 5.80 -23.62
CA GLU A 8 -18.20 5.72 -22.65
C GLU A 8 -18.45 7.08 -21.99
N ASP A 9 -17.39 7.79 -21.61
CA ASP A 9 -17.49 9.17 -21.10
C ASP A 9 -18.10 10.11 -22.15
N LEU A 10 -17.70 10.00 -23.42
CA LEU A 10 -18.25 10.83 -24.51
C LEU A 10 -19.73 10.53 -24.78
N LYS A 11 -20.13 9.25 -24.78
CA LYS A 11 -21.54 8.84 -24.87
C LYS A 11 -22.34 9.37 -23.68
N TYR A 12 -21.78 9.31 -22.47
CA TYR A 12 -22.38 9.84 -21.26
C TYR A 12 -22.63 11.35 -21.38
N ARG A 13 -21.61 12.15 -21.76
CA ARG A 13 -21.76 13.61 -21.91
C ARG A 13 -22.77 13.99 -22.99
N LEU A 14 -22.80 13.26 -24.10
CA LEU A 14 -23.81 13.45 -25.14
C LEU A 14 -25.22 13.17 -24.62
N LYS A 15 -25.39 12.13 -23.82
CA LYS A 15 -26.68 11.78 -23.20
C LYS A 15 -27.09 12.83 -22.17
N GLU A 16 -26.19 13.20 -21.26
CA GLU A 16 -26.37 14.25 -20.24
C GLU A 16 -26.85 15.57 -20.88
N TYR A 17 -26.19 16.00 -21.96
CA TYR A 17 -26.59 17.21 -22.67
C TYR A 17 -28.01 17.12 -23.25
N ASN A 18 -28.35 16.00 -23.89
CA ASN A 18 -29.70 15.80 -24.43
C ASN A 18 -30.77 15.71 -23.32
N GLU A 19 -30.44 15.18 -22.16
CA GLU A 19 -31.33 15.09 -20.99
C GLU A 19 -31.51 16.44 -20.29
N SER A 20 -30.53 17.36 -20.40
CA SER A 20 -30.65 18.71 -19.84
C SER A 20 -31.86 19.51 -20.35
N PHE A 21 -32.41 19.13 -21.51
CA PHE A 21 -33.63 19.74 -22.08
C PHE A 21 -34.93 19.27 -21.43
N LYS A 22 -34.89 18.19 -20.64
CA LYS A 22 -36.07 17.59 -20.00
C LYS A 22 -36.26 18.06 -18.55
N SER A 23 -35.22 18.63 -17.93
CA SER A 23 -35.26 19.14 -16.55
C SER A 23 -35.44 20.67 -16.52
N GLU A 24 -36.25 21.15 -15.57
CA GLU A 24 -36.46 22.58 -15.28
C GLU A 24 -35.38 23.15 -14.32
N GLU A 25 -34.47 22.33 -13.81
CA GLU A 25 -33.38 22.75 -12.91
C GLU A 25 -32.31 23.62 -13.61
N GLU A 26 -31.51 24.33 -12.81
CA GLU A 26 -30.33 25.06 -13.29
C GLU A 26 -29.36 24.10 -14.00
N SER A 27 -29.36 24.18 -15.34
CA SER A 27 -28.49 23.41 -16.20
C SER A 27 -27.10 24.03 -16.27
N ARG A 28 -26.05 23.21 -16.14
CA ARG A 28 -24.65 23.61 -16.32
C ARG A 28 -24.35 24.27 -17.67
N TYR A 29 -25.15 23.98 -18.69
CA TYR A 29 -24.97 24.51 -20.05
C TYR A 29 -25.58 25.92 -20.18
N PRO A 30 -24.87 26.87 -20.83
CA PRO A 30 -25.39 28.21 -21.08
C PRO A 30 -26.76 28.21 -21.76
N LYS A 31 -27.67 29.11 -21.33
CA LYS A 31 -29.02 29.25 -21.93
C LYS A 31 -28.96 29.40 -23.45
N ARG A 32 -28.04 30.23 -23.93
CA ARG A 32 -27.85 30.51 -25.35
C ARG A 32 -27.42 29.27 -26.15
N GLN A 33 -26.53 28.46 -25.58
CA GLN A 33 -26.13 27.18 -26.16
C GLN A 33 -27.35 26.25 -26.27
N ARG A 34 -28.16 26.15 -25.21
CA ARG A 34 -29.38 25.35 -25.25
C ARG A 34 -30.40 25.86 -26.28
N GLU A 35 -30.56 27.16 -26.46
CA GLU A 35 -31.43 27.74 -27.48
C GLU A 35 -31.00 27.36 -28.91
N ILE A 36 -29.70 27.46 -29.21
CA ILE A 36 -29.16 27.20 -30.55
C ILE A 36 -29.27 25.73 -30.93
N TRP A 37 -28.97 24.83 -29.99
CA TRP A 37 -29.04 23.38 -30.22
C TRP A 37 -30.29 22.77 -29.58
N ALA A 38 -31.42 23.49 -29.58
CA ALA A 38 -32.68 22.95 -29.10
C ALA A 38 -33.23 21.85 -30.05
N PRO A 39 -33.92 20.84 -29.53
CA PRO A 39 -34.55 19.82 -30.36
C PRO A 39 -35.76 20.40 -31.12
N GLU A 40 -35.64 20.58 -32.44
CA GLU A 40 -36.74 20.98 -33.32
C GLU A 40 -37.61 19.77 -33.71
N GLY A 41 -38.51 19.35 -32.81
CA GLY A 41 -39.44 18.23 -33.07
C GLY A 41 -38.80 16.83 -33.12
N ARG A 42 -37.53 16.70 -32.74
CA ARG A 42 -36.81 15.42 -32.59
C ARG A 42 -36.65 15.04 -31.11
N CYS A 43 -36.36 13.77 -30.84
CA CYS A 43 -36.06 13.29 -29.48
C CYS A 43 -34.66 13.69 -28.96
N GLN A 44 -33.76 14.20 -29.81
CA GLN A 44 -32.37 14.55 -29.48
C GLN A 44 -31.99 15.90 -30.09
N ALA A 45 -31.27 16.72 -29.31
CA ALA A 45 -30.75 18.04 -29.66
C ALA A 45 -29.51 17.95 -30.56
N ILE A 46 -28.56 17.08 -30.19
CA ILE A 46 -27.31 16.85 -30.92
C ILE A 46 -27.08 15.34 -31.13
N THR A 47 -26.47 14.99 -32.26
CA THR A 47 -26.16 13.60 -32.65
C THR A 47 -24.65 13.41 -32.80
N GLN A 48 -24.18 12.17 -32.93
CA GLN A 48 -22.76 11.88 -33.19
C GLN A 48 -22.22 12.59 -34.44
N SER A 49 -23.04 12.74 -35.49
CA SER A 49 -22.68 13.46 -36.72
C SER A 49 -22.50 14.96 -36.51
N SER A 50 -23.15 15.53 -35.48
CA SER A 50 -23.12 16.96 -35.19
C SER A 50 -21.73 17.45 -34.77
N PHE A 51 -20.82 16.54 -34.41
CA PHE A 51 -19.44 16.90 -34.08
C PHE A 51 -18.62 17.29 -35.31
N GLY A 52 -18.95 16.78 -36.50
CA GLY A 52 -18.22 17.06 -37.72
C GLY A 52 -18.43 18.48 -38.24
N TYR A 53 -17.36 19.13 -38.72
CA TYR A 53 -17.41 20.53 -39.16
C TYR A 53 -18.33 20.78 -40.37
N ASP A 54 -18.59 19.75 -41.18
CA ASP A 54 -19.40 19.78 -42.41
C ASP A 54 -20.89 19.45 -42.16
N HIS A 55 -21.28 19.16 -40.92
CA HIS A 55 -22.67 18.93 -40.57
C HIS A 55 -23.46 20.27 -40.52
N GLU A 56 -24.71 20.27 -41.02
CA GLU A 56 -25.56 21.47 -41.05
C GLU A 56 -25.77 22.08 -39.65
N LYS A 57 -26.00 21.21 -38.65
CA LYS A 57 -26.06 21.57 -37.23
C LYS A 57 -24.76 21.25 -36.50
N CYS A 58 -23.60 21.63 -37.06
CA CYS A 58 -22.32 21.35 -36.42
C CYS A 58 -22.18 22.09 -35.09
N ILE A 59 -21.55 21.42 -34.11
CA ILE A 59 -21.31 21.97 -32.78
C ILE A 59 -20.17 22.98 -32.87
N ARG A 60 -20.37 24.16 -32.27
CA ARG A 60 -19.42 25.28 -32.31
C ARG A 60 -19.22 25.87 -30.92
N LEU A 61 -18.03 26.40 -30.66
CA LEU A 61 -17.79 27.23 -29.48
C LEU A 61 -18.30 28.64 -29.77
N LEU A 62 -19.35 29.08 -29.08
CA LEU A 62 -20.03 30.32 -29.40
C LEU A 62 -19.17 31.56 -29.09
N ALA A 63 -19.03 32.46 -30.06
CA ALA A 63 -18.34 33.74 -29.85
C ALA A 63 -19.03 34.61 -28.78
N GLU A 64 -20.36 34.52 -28.69
CA GLU A 64 -21.17 35.17 -27.66
C GLU A 64 -20.83 34.68 -26.24
N CYS A 65 -20.23 33.49 -26.10
CA CYS A 65 -19.76 32.93 -24.83
C CYS A 65 -18.25 33.17 -24.60
N GLY A 66 -17.62 34.06 -25.38
CA GLY A 66 -16.20 34.39 -25.25
C GLY A 66 -15.25 33.49 -26.03
N PHE A 67 -15.75 32.67 -26.96
CA PHE A 67 -14.93 31.76 -27.77
C PHE A 67 -14.77 32.22 -29.24
N ASP A 68 -14.22 31.36 -30.10
CA ASP A 68 -13.82 31.71 -31.48
C ASP A 68 -14.91 31.52 -32.56
N GLY A 69 -16.10 31.03 -32.21
CA GLY A 69 -17.18 30.74 -33.17
C GLY A 69 -16.93 29.49 -34.04
N ALA A 70 -15.79 28.82 -33.89
CA ALA A 70 -15.36 27.75 -34.77
C ALA A 70 -15.95 26.39 -34.35
N PRO A 71 -16.04 25.41 -35.28
CA PRO A 71 -16.47 24.05 -34.97
C PRO A 71 -15.64 23.43 -33.85
N VAL A 72 -16.24 22.52 -33.07
CA VAL A 72 -15.52 21.79 -32.02
C VAL A 72 -14.57 20.73 -32.58
N SER A 73 -14.79 20.27 -33.81
CA SER A 73 -13.91 19.30 -34.48
C SER A 73 -13.27 19.87 -35.74
N SER A 74 -12.04 19.44 -36.00
CA SER A 74 -11.33 19.59 -37.27
C SER A 74 -11.68 18.52 -38.32
N GLN A 75 -12.49 17.52 -37.95
CA GLN A 75 -12.81 16.35 -38.79
C GLN A 75 -14.25 16.38 -39.35
N LYS A 76 -14.48 15.64 -40.44
CA LYS A 76 -15.79 15.52 -41.09
C LYS A 76 -16.75 14.64 -40.29
N ALA A 77 -18.05 14.80 -40.50
CA ALA A 77 -19.12 14.09 -39.80
C ALA A 77 -18.95 12.56 -39.86
N ASN A 78 -18.58 12.01 -41.02
CA ASN A 78 -18.33 10.58 -41.18
C ASN A 78 -17.15 10.07 -40.32
N THR A 79 -16.13 10.90 -40.11
CA THR A 79 -15.00 10.57 -39.24
C THR A 79 -15.38 10.70 -37.78
N THR A 80 -16.06 11.79 -37.40
CA THR A 80 -16.47 12.03 -36.01
C THR A 80 -17.48 10.99 -35.49
N ARG A 81 -18.30 10.38 -36.36
CA ARG A 81 -19.15 9.25 -35.98
C ARG A 81 -18.34 8.05 -35.47
N ARG A 82 -17.17 7.82 -36.06
CA ARG A 82 -16.27 6.72 -35.68
C ARG A 82 -15.61 6.91 -34.32
N TRP A 83 -15.64 8.12 -33.76
CA TRP A 83 -15.24 8.35 -32.36
C TRP A 83 -16.18 7.66 -31.37
N PHE A 84 -17.42 7.38 -31.79
CA PHE A 84 -18.44 6.71 -30.97
C PHE A 84 -18.60 5.23 -31.32
N GLU A 85 -17.90 4.75 -32.36
CA GLU A 85 -17.95 3.36 -32.79
C GLU A 85 -17.10 2.50 -31.85
N ASP A 86 -17.66 1.36 -31.45
CA ASP A 86 -16.99 0.40 -30.58
C ASP A 86 -16.18 -0.63 -31.38
N SER A 87 -16.42 -0.71 -32.70
CA SER A 87 -15.83 -1.69 -33.63
C SER A 87 -14.43 -1.31 -34.13
N ASN A 88 -13.82 -2.18 -34.96
CA ASN A 88 -12.50 -1.97 -35.58
C ASN A 88 -12.39 -0.73 -36.49
N GLY A 89 -13.50 -0.02 -36.70
CA GLY A 89 -13.53 1.27 -37.41
C GLY A 89 -13.27 2.49 -36.52
N HIS A 90 -13.03 2.30 -35.21
CA HIS A 90 -12.82 3.39 -34.26
C HIS A 90 -11.68 4.32 -34.68
N ILE A 91 -11.90 5.63 -34.51
CA ILE A 91 -10.89 6.66 -34.75
C ILE A 91 -10.73 7.47 -33.47
N PHE A 92 -9.51 7.58 -32.97
CA PHE A 92 -9.20 8.41 -31.82
C PHE A 92 -9.34 9.90 -32.20
N PRO A 93 -10.09 10.69 -31.41
CA PRO A 93 -10.24 12.12 -31.68
C PRO A 93 -8.93 12.87 -31.37
N PRO A 94 -8.56 13.87 -32.17
CA PRO A 94 -7.40 14.72 -31.87
C PRO A 94 -7.53 15.43 -30.51
N GLN A 95 -6.42 15.62 -29.80
CA GLN A 95 -6.41 16.29 -28.48
C GLN A 95 -7.07 17.68 -28.49
N GLU A 96 -6.79 18.49 -29.51
CA GLU A 96 -7.40 19.82 -29.68
C GLU A 96 -8.93 19.74 -29.86
N ASP A 97 -9.41 18.72 -30.59
CA ASP A 97 -10.84 18.50 -30.79
C ASP A 97 -11.50 18.09 -29.44
N ILE A 98 -10.85 17.21 -28.67
CA ILE A 98 -11.33 16.80 -27.33
C ILE A 98 -11.43 17.99 -26.39
N LEU A 99 -10.40 18.86 -26.40
CA LEU A 99 -10.37 20.07 -25.60
C LEU A 99 -11.59 20.96 -25.92
N ARG A 100 -11.85 21.21 -27.21
CA ARG A 100 -12.99 22.00 -27.66
C ARG A 100 -14.34 21.36 -27.31
N ILE A 101 -14.44 20.05 -27.43
CA ILE A 101 -15.64 19.30 -27.06
C ILE A 101 -15.91 19.43 -25.55
N GLY A 102 -14.87 19.33 -24.72
CA GLY A 102 -15.01 19.50 -23.28
C GLY A 102 -15.40 20.92 -22.87
N ILE A 103 -14.89 21.93 -23.57
CA ILE A 103 -15.35 23.32 -23.41
C ILE A 103 -16.83 23.45 -23.78
N PHE A 104 -17.26 22.85 -24.89
CA PHE A 104 -18.68 22.84 -25.27
C PHE A 104 -19.54 22.18 -24.19
N PHE A 105 -19.08 21.08 -23.60
CA PHE A 105 -19.77 20.45 -22.47
C PHE A 105 -19.60 21.19 -21.13
N SER A 106 -18.96 22.38 -21.13
CA SER A 106 -18.74 23.20 -19.93
C SER A 106 -18.05 22.43 -18.82
N LEU A 107 -17.05 21.60 -19.16
CA LEU A 107 -16.22 20.91 -18.17
C LEU A 107 -15.28 21.90 -17.49
N ASP A 108 -15.04 21.70 -16.19
CA ASP A 108 -14.01 22.47 -15.51
C ASP A 108 -12.61 22.03 -15.95
N PHE A 109 -11.61 22.86 -15.64
CA PHE A 109 -10.23 22.67 -16.08
C PHE A 109 -9.68 21.27 -15.76
N TYR A 110 -9.92 20.76 -14.55
CA TYR A 110 -9.38 19.47 -14.09
C TYR A 110 -10.08 18.30 -14.77
N THR A 111 -11.39 18.37 -14.90
CA THR A 111 -12.20 17.39 -15.62
C THR A 111 -11.81 17.37 -17.09
N LEU A 112 -11.50 18.53 -17.67
CA LEU A 112 -11.05 18.66 -19.05
C LEU A 112 -9.64 18.10 -19.26
N LEU A 113 -8.70 18.41 -18.37
CA LEU A 113 -7.34 17.86 -18.37
C LEU A 113 -7.36 16.34 -18.28
N HIS A 114 -8.13 15.80 -17.34
CA HIS A 114 -8.34 14.36 -17.22
C HIS A 114 -8.85 13.76 -18.54
N TRP A 115 -9.83 14.41 -19.18
CA TRP A 115 -10.46 13.87 -20.38
C TRP A 115 -9.51 13.85 -21.58
N VAL A 116 -8.71 14.90 -21.77
CA VAL A 116 -7.67 14.97 -22.81
C VAL A 116 -6.61 13.89 -22.58
N LEU A 117 -6.10 13.76 -21.36
CA LEU A 117 -5.10 12.75 -21.01
C LEU A 117 -5.63 11.32 -21.15
N LYS A 118 -6.90 11.08 -20.82
CA LYS A 118 -7.53 9.75 -20.94
C LYS A 118 -7.63 9.32 -22.40
N ALA A 119 -8.09 10.21 -23.27
CA ALA A 119 -8.18 9.90 -24.70
C ALA A 119 -6.81 9.61 -25.32
N ASP A 120 -5.80 10.41 -24.97
CA ASP A 120 -4.43 10.25 -25.46
C ASP A 120 -3.77 8.97 -24.91
N PHE A 121 -4.03 8.65 -23.63
CA PHE A 121 -3.60 7.38 -23.05
C PHE A 121 -4.26 6.18 -23.72
N GLU A 122 -5.55 6.23 -24.04
CA GLU A 122 -6.22 5.12 -24.75
C GLU A 122 -5.67 4.94 -26.16
N GLU A 123 -5.39 6.04 -26.86
CA GLU A 123 -4.71 5.98 -28.15
C GLU A 123 -3.33 5.33 -28.04
N PHE A 124 -2.54 5.71 -27.03
CA PHE A 124 -1.23 5.11 -26.74
C PHE A 124 -1.34 3.62 -26.42
N LEU A 125 -2.25 3.26 -25.50
CA LEU A 125 -2.45 1.89 -25.03
C LEU A 125 -2.88 0.98 -26.16
N VAL A 126 -3.86 1.42 -26.95
CA VAL A 126 -4.52 0.57 -27.94
C VAL A 126 -3.73 0.51 -29.24
N LYS A 127 -3.10 1.61 -29.71
CA LYS A 127 -2.22 1.54 -30.88
C LYS A 127 -0.93 0.74 -30.62
N GLY A 128 -0.53 0.62 -29.36
CA GLY A 128 0.59 -0.24 -28.93
C GLY A 128 0.24 -1.72 -28.84
N ASP A 129 -1.05 -2.09 -28.96
CA ASP A 129 -1.55 -3.45 -28.82
C ASP A 129 -1.78 -4.11 -30.19
N GLU A 130 -1.16 -5.26 -30.43
CA GLU A 130 -1.28 -6.01 -31.68
C GLU A 130 -2.73 -6.42 -31.99
N ARG A 131 -3.57 -6.56 -30.95
CA ARG A 131 -5.00 -6.86 -31.09
C ARG A 131 -5.75 -5.73 -31.78
N PHE A 132 -5.25 -4.50 -31.76
CA PHE A 132 -5.84 -3.37 -32.46
C PHE A 132 -5.24 -3.21 -33.87
N SER A 133 -5.50 -4.20 -34.72
CA SER A 133 -5.04 -4.18 -36.12
C SER A 133 -6.11 -3.63 -37.07
N PRO A 134 -5.77 -2.74 -38.02
CA PRO A 134 -6.73 -2.21 -39.00
C PRO A 134 -7.41 -3.32 -39.81
N GLY A 135 -8.73 -3.45 -39.69
CA GLY A 135 -9.55 -4.36 -40.50
C GLY A 135 -9.62 -5.83 -40.03
N THR A 136 -8.81 -6.25 -39.06
CA THR A 136 -8.77 -7.63 -38.53
C THR A 136 -8.69 -7.74 -37.01
N GLY A 137 -8.52 -6.62 -36.30
CA GLY A 137 -8.35 -6.58 -34.85
C GLY A 137 -9.60 -6.88 -34.02
N GLU A 138 -9.46 -6.76 -32.70
CA GLU A 138 -10.59 -6.71 -31.78
C GLU A 138 -11.16 -5.29 -31.66
N SER A 139 -12.42 -5.22 -31.24
CA SER A 139 -13.13 -3.97 -31.00
C SER A 139 -12.49 -3.18 -29.85
N LEU A 140 -12.48 -1.84 -29.90
CA LEU A 140 -11.85 -0.98 -28.87
C LEU A 140 -12.34 -1.33 -27.46
N LEU A 141 -13.66 -1.46 -27.28
CA LEU A 141 -14.23 -1.74 -25.96
C LEU A 141 -13.86 -3.14 -25.44
N ASN A 142 -13.68 -4.12 -26.32
CA ASN A 142 -13.22 -5.46 -25.89
C ASN A 142 -11.77 -5.41 -25.41
N ILE A 143 -10.90 -4.71 -26.15
CA ILE A 143 -9.51 -4.51 -25.75
C ILE A 143 -9.45 -3.78 -24.40
N ILE A 144 -10.18 -2.67 -24.27
CA ILE A 144 -10.28 -1.92 -23.01
C ILE A 144 -10.85 -2.80 -21.88
N SER A 145 -11.88 -3.58 -22.17
CA SER A 145 -12.48 -4.50 -21.18
C SER A 145 -11.51 -5.58 -20.74
N SER A 146 -10.63 -6.08 -21.62
CA SER A 146 -9.63 -7.08 -21.26
C SER A 146 -8.61 -6.57 -20.23
N TYR A 147 -8.34 -5.26 -20.19
CA TYR A 147 -7.48 -4.66 -19.17
C TYR A 147 -8.12 -4.61 -17.76
N ASN A 148 -9.42 -4.91 -17.66
CA ASN A 148 -10.09 -5.08 -16.37
C ASN A 148 -9.82 -6.46 -15.75
N ASP A 149 -9.38 -7.42 -16.55
CA ASP A 149 -9.00 -8.75 -16.07
C ASP A 149 -7.69 -8.66 -15.27
N GLU A 150 -7.61 -9.40 -14.16
CA GLU A 150 -6.46 -9.33 -13.24
C GLU A 150 -5.13 -9.69 -13.92
N THR A 151 -5.17 -10.53 -14.95
CA THR A 151 -4.02 -10.92 -15.78
C THR A 151 -3.36 -9.74 -16.50
N TRP A 152 -4.14 -8.71 -16.87
CA TRP A 152 -3.67 -7.57 -17.65
C TRP A 152 -3.50 -6.30 -16.81
N GLN A 153 -3.81 -6.33 -15.50
CA GLN A 153 -3.67 -5.14 -14.64
C GLN A 153 -2.21 -4.70 -14.49
N ASN A 154 -1.26 -5.64 -14.40
CA ASN A 154 0.17 -5.29 -14.35
C ASN A 154 0.62 -4.61 -15.65
N TYR A 155 0.19 -5.13 -16.80
CA TYR A 155 0.47 -4.51 -18.10
C TYR A 155 -0.15 -3.11 -18.22
N LEU A 156 -1.38 -2.91 -17.72
CA LEU A 156 -2.03 -1.60 -17.70
C LEU A 156 -1.24 -0.60 -16.85
N GLN A 157 -0.75 -1.01 -15.68
CA GLN A 157 0.09 -0.17 -14.80
C GLN A 157 1.45 0.15 -15.42
N GLU A 158 2.11 -0.84 -16.04
CA GLU A 158 3.36 -0.62 -16.78
C GLU A 158 3.15 0.33 -17.96
N SER A 159 2.05 0.17 -18.71
CA SER A 159 1.67 1.04 -19.82
C SER A 159 1.37 2.47 -19.36
N LEU A 160 0.68 2.65 -18.24
CA LEU A 160 0.46 3.97 -17.62
C LEU A 160 1.80 4.63 -17.26
N GLY A 161 2.72 3.88 -16.64
CA GLY A 161 4.06 4.38 -16.31
C GLY A 161 4.94 4.66 -17.53
N ALA A 162 4.77 3.92 -18.62
CA ALA A 162 5.42 4.19 -19.91
C ALA A 162 4.88 5.47 -20.55
N TYR A 163 3.55 5.60 -20.61
CA TYR A 163 2.87 6.78 -21.13
C TYR A 163 3.26 8.05 -20.35
N GLN A 164 3.25 8.01 -19.01
CA GLN A 164 3.65 9.14 -18.17
C GLN A 164 5.08 9.62 -18.47
N ARG A 165 6.00 8.70 -18.78
CA ARG A 165 7.41 9.03 -19.12
C ARG A 165 7.56 9.63 -20.51
N GLN A 166 6.71 9.25 -21.45
CA GLN A 166 6.74 9.72 -22.84
C GLN A 166 5.92 10.99 -23.05
N LEU A 167 4.95 11.27 -22.17
CA LEU A 167 4.08 12.43 -22.26
C LEU A 167 4.89 13.74 -22.24
N ASN A 168 4.78 14.52 -23.32
CA ASN A 168 5.34 15.86 -23.36
C ASN A 168 4.43 16.85 -22.62
N LYS A 169 4.80 17.13 -21.37
CA LYS A 169 4.05 18.02 -20.47
C LYS A 169 4.05 19.47 -20.93
N ASP A 170 5.10 19.88 -21.65
CA ASP A 170 5.19 21.24 -22.18
C ASP A 170 4.18 21.44 -23.31
N ASP A 171 4.13 20.50 -24.27
CA ASP A 171 3.15 20.54 -25.36
C ASP A 171 1.72 20.54 -24.81
N LEU A 172 1.46 19.73 -23.79
CA LEU A 172 0.16 19.69 -23.12
C LEU A 172 -0.16 21.01 -22.41
N TYR A 173 0.80 21.65 -21.75
CA TYR A 173 0.60 22.97 -21.17
C TYR A 173 0.25 24.00 -22.24
N TYR A 174 1.00 24.03 -23.35
CA TYR A 174 0.73 24.92 -24.47
C TYR A 174 -0.62 24.65 -25.12
N LEU A 175 -1.09 23.41 -25.18
CA LEU A 175 -2.43 23.07 -25.65
C LEU A 175 -3.52 23.78 -24.83
N PHE A 176 -3.39 23.78 -23.49
CA PHE A 176 -4.34 24.44 -22.59
C PHE A 176 -4.16 25.97 -22.54
N GLU A 177 -2.99 26.47 -22.92
CA GLU A 177 -2.67 27.90 -22.85
C GLU A 177 -2.95 28.68 -24.15
N ASN A 178 -2.65 28.12 -25.32
CA ASN A 178 -2.51 28.89 -26.56
C ASN A 178 -3.79 29.61 -27.03
N ARG A 179 -4.99 29.15 -26.64
CA ARG A 179 -6.26 29.75 -27.09
C ARG A 179 -7.12 30.36 -26.00
N TRP A 180 -7.16 29.75 -24.82
CA TRP A 180 -8.11 30.12 -23.75
C TRP A 180 -7.44 30.33 -22.39
N HIS A 181 -6.11 30.24 -22.30
CA HIS A 181 -5.36 30.43 -21.06
C HIS A 181 -5.92 29.61 -19.88
N LEU A 182 -6.34 28.37 -20.13
CA LEU A 182 -7.11 27.59 -19.16
C LEU A 182 -6.26 27.21 -17.95
N ALA A 183 -4.98 26.88 -18.15
CA ALA A 183 -4.10 26.50 -17.06
C ALA A 183 -3.76 27.72 -16.17
N LYS A 184 -3.43 28.86 -16.78
CA LYS A 184 -3.19 30.12 -16.06
C LYS A 184 -4.43 30.63 -15.34
N SER A 185 -5.59 30.55 -15.97
CA SER A 185 -6.86 30.94 -15.35
C SER A 185 -7.20 30.04 -14.16
N ALA A 186 -6.76 28.77 -14.19
CA ALA A 186 -6.83 27.85 -13.07
C ALA A 186 -5.67 27.99 -12.05
N GLY A 187 -4.78 28.98 -12.21
CA GLY A 187 -3.69 29.28 -11.28
C GLY A 187 -2.39 28.52 -11.53
N TYR A 188 -2.25 27.80 -12.64
CA TYR A 188 -1.06 27.02 -12.96
C TYR A 188 -0.11 27.78 -13.90
N ASN A 189 1.18 27.74 -13.56
CA ASN A 189 2.27 28.02 -14.49
C ASN A 189 2.82 26.71 -15.07
N GLN A 190 3.79 26.80 -15.98
CA GLN A 190 4.34 25.62 -16.68
C GLN A 190 4.93 24.57 -15.71
N GLU A 191 5.64 25.01 -14.67
CA GLU A 191 6.26 24.12 -13.68
C GLU A 191 5.21 23.42 -12.80
N ASN A 192 4.26 24.18 -12.26
CA ASN A 192 3.21 23.65 -11.38
C ASN A 192 2.21 22.77 -12.15
N PHE A 193 1.99 23.04 -13.44
CA PHE A 193 1.18 22.19 -14.30
C PHE A 193 1.80 20.79 -14.48
N SER A 194 3.13 20.70 -14.59
CA SER A 194 3.84 19.42 -14.64
C SER A 194 3.62 18.61 -13.35
N THR A 195 3.54 19.28 -12.20
CA THR A 195 3.21 18.66 -10.90
C THR A 195 1.76 18.22 -10.84
N LEU A 196 0.81 19.01 -11.33
CA LEU A 196 -0.61 18.61 -11.44
C LEU A 196 -0.77 17.31 -12.23
N ILE A 197 -0.09 17.20 -13.38
CA ILE A 197 -0.10 15.97 -14.19
C ILE A 197 0.44 14.80 -13.38
N LYS A 198 1.57 14.95 -12.69
CA LYS A 198 2.13 13.88 -11.86
C LYS A 198 1.13 13.41 -10.80
N ASN A 199 0.47 14.34 -10.11
CA ASN A 199 -0.52 14.01 -9.08
C ASN A 199 -1.71 13.23 -9.67
N LEU A 200 -2.16 13.59 -10.88
CA LEU A 200 -3.23 12.88 -11.58
C LEU A 200 -2.86 11.41 -11.88
N PHE A 201 -1.60 11.16 -12.28
CA PHE A 201 -1.08 9.81 -12.48
C PHE A 201 -0.90 9.03 -11.17
N MET A 202 -0.38 9.67 -10.12
CA MET A 202 -0.22 9.04 -8.80
C MET A 202 -1.56 8.54 -8.23
N GLU A 203 -2.62 9.32 -8.41
CA GLU A 203 -3.98 8.95 -7.99
C GLU A 203 -4.66 7.94 -8.94
N ASN A 204 -3.98 7.53 -10.01
CA ASN A 204 -4.48 6.64 -11.06
C ASN A 204 -5.82 7.12 -11.63
N LEU A 205 -6.01 8.43 -11.80
CA LEU A 205 -7.31 8.99 -12.16
C LEU A 205 -7.76 8.58 -13.56
N LEU A 206 -6.84 8.35 -14.50
CA LEU A 206 -7.13 7.92 -15.87
C LEU A 206 -7.97 6.64 -15.95
N CYS A 207 -7.90 5.79 -14.93
CA CYS A 207 -8.70 4.56 -14.85
C CYS A 207 -10.17 4.81 -14.51
N TYR A 208 -10.54 6.01 -14.08
CA TYR A 208 -11.89 6.34 -13.65
C TYR A 208 -12.67 7.08 -14.73
N GLU A 209 -14.00 7.06 -14.58
CA GLU A 209 -14.91 7.84 -15.42
C GLU A 209 -14.69 9.34 -15.18
N ASN A 210 -14.81 10.13 -16.23
CA ASN A 210 -14.64 11.58 -16.17
C ASN A 210 -15.65 12.28 -15.24
N HIS A 211 -16.79 11.65 -15.00
CA HIS A 211 -17.84 12.14 -14.11
C HIS A 211 -17.83 11.46 -12.72
N SER A 212 -16.78 10.71 -12.41
CA SER A 212 -16.65 10.03 -11.12
C SER A 212 -16.43 11.01 -9.96
N LYS A 213 -16.90 10.62 -8.77
CA LYS A 213 -16.63 11.37 -7.52
C LYS A 213 -15.13 11.49 -7.25
N LYS A 214 -14.30 10.55 -7.70
CA LYS A 214 -12.85 10.60 -7.49
C LYS A 214 -12.20 11.75 -8.25
N VAL A 215 -12.59 11.95 -9.51
CA VAL A 215 -12.13 13.10 -10.32
C VAL A 215 -12.66 14.41 -9.74
N ALA A 216 -13.91 14.45 -9.27
CA ALA A 216 -14.48 15.62 -8.62
C ALA A 216 -13.73 16.01 -7.33
N ASN A 217 -13.51 15.06 -6.42
CA ASN A 217 -12.78 15.27 -5.17
C ASN A 217 -11.33 15.74 -5.43
N PHE A 218 -10.65 15.16 -6.44
CA PHE A 218 -9.33 15.63 -6.84
C PHE A 218 -9.38 17.08 -7.33
N SER A 219 -10.40 17.43 -8.11
CA SER A 219 -10.58 18.79 -8.63
C SER A 219 -10.82 19.80 -7.50
N GLU A 220 -11.65 19.46 -6.52
CA GLU A 220 -11.89 20.29 -5.33
C GLU A 220 -10.60 20.46 -4.51
N TYR A 221 -9.90 19.37 -4.23
CA TYR A 221 -8.62 19.40 -3.52
C TYR A 221 -7.59 20.29 -4.24
N GLN A 222 -7.43 20.16 -5.56
CA GLN A 222 -6.51 21.00 -6.32
C GLN A 222 -6.92 22.48 -6.34
N LYS A 223 -8.23 22.79 -6.38
CA LYS A 223 -8.74 24.17 -6.26
C LYS A 223 -8.38 24.77 -4.90
N GLU A 224 -8.63 24.04 -3.82
CA GLU A 224 -8.24 24.45 -2.47
C GLU A 224 -6.73 24.69 -2.37
N LEU A 225 -5.91 23.80 -2.96
CA LEU A 225 -4.46 23.98 -2.98
C LEU A 225 -4.03 25.21 -3.76
N ILE A 226 -4.64 25.49 -4.91
CA ILE A 226 -4.36 26.67 -5.72
C ILE A 226 -4.77 27.94 -4.95
N GLU A 227 -5.97 27.97 -4.38
CA GLU A 227 -6.48 29.09 -3.58
C GLU A 227 -5.57 29.38 -2.38
N GLN A 228 -5.13 28.34 -1.67
CA GLN A 228 -4.13 28.46 -0.61
C GLN A 228 -2.79 28.97 -1.14
N SER A 229 -2.33 28.45 -2.29
CA SER A 229 -1.05 28.86 -2.88
C SER A 229 -1.09 30.30 -3.37
N GLN A 230 -2.23 30.83 -3.82
CA GLN A 230 -2.38 32.22 -4.25
C GLN A 230 -2.16 33.24 -3.12
N THR A 231 -2.09 32.78 -1.87
CA THR A 231 -1.66 33.61 -0.73
C THR A 231 -0.14 33.50 -0.55
N GLY A 232 0.60 34.60 -0.67
CA GLY A 232 2.07 34.63 -0.49
C GLY A 232 2.85 34.97 -1.76
N THR A 233 4.19 34.97 -1.66
CA THR A 233 5.06 35.29 -2.81
C THR A 233 5.29 34.07 -3.71
N PRO A 234 5.60 34.23 -5.01
CA PRO A 234 5.92 33.11 -5.91
C PRO A 234 7.06 32.20 -5.42
N GLU A 235 8.01 32.76 -4.66
CA GLU A 235 9.15 32.05 -4.08
C GLU A 235 8.72 31.17 -2.88
N ASP A 236 7.79 31.67 -2.07
CA ASP A 236 7.16 30.88 -1.00
C ASP A 236 6.32 29.74 -1.59
N GLN A 237 5.61 29.98 -2.70
CA GLN A 237 4.82 28.96 -3.38
C GLN A 237 5.69 27.81 -3.91
N ASP A 238 6.80 28.10 -4.59
CA ASP A 238 7.75 27.08 -5.06
C ASP A 238 8.37 26.30 -3.89
N THR A 239 8.72 27.00 -2.80
CA THR A 239 9.23 26.37 -1.57
C THR A 239 8.21 25.44 -0.94
N LEU A 240 6.94 25.84 -0.87
CA LEU A 240 5.84 25.02 -0.37
C LEU A 240 5.69 23.75 -1.23
N TRP A 241 5.64 23.89 -2.55
CA TRP A 241 5.51 22.76 -3.47
C TRP A 241 6.66 21.75 -3.35
N ARG A 242 7.91 22.24 -3.30
CA ARG A 242 9.09 21.38 -3.11
C ARG A 242 9.03 20.65 -1.78
N SER A 243 8.66 21.35 -0.70
CA SER A 243 8.55 20.75 0.63
C SER A 243 7.45 19.67 0.65
N ARG A 244 6.31 19.92 0.02
CA ARG A 244 5.24 18.91 -0.13
C ARG A 244 5.70 17.67 -0.88
N PHE A 245 6.41 17.85 -2.00
CA PHE A 245 6.94 16.74 -2.78
C PHE A 245 7.94 15.89 -1.97
N THR A 246 8.87 16.55 -1.28
CA THR A 246 9.84 15.86 -0.41
C THR A 246 9.13 15.07 0.67
N TRP A 247 8.16 15.69 1.34
CA TRP A 247 7.38 15.04 2.38
C TRP A 247 6.61 13.81 1.88
N GLN A 248 5.94 13.90 0.73
CA GLN A 248 5.22 12.77 0.14
C GLN A 248 6.17 11.63 -0.27
N THR A 249 7.31 11.98 -0.88
CA THR A 249 8.32 10.98 -1.26
C THR A 249 8.93 10.29 -0.04
N SER A 250 9.13 11.03 1.06
CA SER A 250 9.61 10.50 2.33
C SER A 250 8.59 9.56 2.98
N LEU A 251 7.30 9.85 2.90
CA LEU A 251 6.24 8.93 3.35
C LEU A 251 6.28 7.61 2.57
N ASP A 252 6.30 7.67 1.24
CA ASP A 252 6.36 6.47 0.40
C ASP A 252 7.63 5.62 0.66
N ALA A 253 8.76 6.30 0.91
CA ALA A 253 10.01 5.63 1.27
C ALA A 253 9.92 4.92 2.62
N LEU A 254 9.30 5.57 3.63
CA LEU A 254 9.08 4.98 4.94
C LEU A 254 8.16 3.75 4.85
N ASP A 255 7.07 3.87 4.08
CA ASP A 255 6.12 2.78 3.84
C ASP A 255 6.80 1.55 3.21
N SER A 256 7.66 1.79 2.22
CA SER A 256 8.42 0.73 1.55
C SER A 256 9.35 -0.01 2.54
N ILE A 257 10.02 0.72 3.43
CA ILE A 257 10.93 0.12 4.43
C ILE A 257 10.15 -0.71 5.46
N TYR A 258 8.98 -0.26 5.90
CA TYR A 258 8.16 -1.04 6.84
C TYR A 258 7.69 -2.36 6.23
N ILE A 259 7.37 -2.39 4.94
CA ILE A 259 7.05 -3.63 4.22
C ILE A 259 8.27 -4.56 4.21
N GLU A 260 9.46 -4.04 3.91
CA GLU A 260 10.70 -4.83 3.90
C GLU A 260 11.06 -5.39 5.29
N ILE A 261 10.79 -4.62 6.36
CA ILE A 261 10.97 -5.08 7.74
C ILE A 261 10.08 -6.28 8.01
N GLU A 262 8.78 -6.19 7.73
CA GLU A 262 7.85 -7.30 7.99
C GLU A 262 8.17 -8.54 7.14
N ASP A 263 8.51 -8.36 5.87
CA ASP A 263 8.96 -9.47 5.02
C ASP A 263 10.23 -10.14 5.57
N THR A 264 11.17 -9.34 6.10
CA THR A 264 12.39 -9.85 6.73
C THR A 264 12.10 -10.56 8.05
N ARG A 265 11.15 -10.05 8.86
CA ARG A 265 10.74 -10.69 10.13
C ARG A 265 10.18 -12.08 9.88
N LEU A 266 9.28 -12.21 8.90
CA LEU A 266 8.71 -13.51 8.50
C LEU A 266 9.79 -14.46 7.98
N ARG A 267 10.69 -14.00 7.11
CA ARG A 267 11.80 -14.82 6.59
C ARG A 267 12.73 -15.30 7.69
N ASN A 268 13.04 -14.47 8.68
CA ASN A 268 13.91 -14.84 9.79
C ASN A 268 13.22 -15.86 10.71
N ALA A 269 11.94 -15.65 11.02
CA ALA A 269 11.14 -16.60 11.80
C ALA A 269 10.99 -17.98 11.11
N GLU A 270 10.89 -18.01 9.77
CA GLU A 270 10.85 -19.27 9.01
C GLU A 270 12.20 -20.01 9.06
N VAL A 271 13.31 -19.29 9.05
CA VAL A 271 14.65 -19.89 9.26
C VAL A 271 14.75 -20.51 10.64
N ASP A 272 14.27 -19.82 11.68
CA ASP A 272 14.24 -20.35 13.04
C ASP A 272 13.38 -21.60 13.15
N ARG A 273 12.20 -21.59 12.52
CA ARG A 273 11.32 -22.77 12.46
C ARG A 273 12.02 -23.94 11.78
N ALA A 274 12.59 -23.73 10.59
CA ALA A 274 13.27 -24.79 9.84
C ALA A 274 14.47 -25.36 10.63
N TYR A 275 15.16 -24.51 11.38
CA TYR A 275 16.25 -24.89 12.27
C TYR A 275 15.75 -25.76 13.43
N LEU A 276 14.71 -25.33 14.16
CA LEU A 276 14.13 -26.09 15.28
C LEU A 276 13.49 -27.40 14.81
N ARG A 277 12.83 -27.40 13.65
CA ARG A 277 12.26 -28.63 13.09
C ARG A 277 13.32 -29.71 12.86
N ARG A 278 14.51 -29.32 12.40
CA ARG A 278 15.57 -30.26 12.02
C ARG A 278 16.49 -30.63 13.18
N PHE A 279 16.83 -29.67 14.05
CA PHE A 279 17.81 -29.85 15.12
C PHE A 279 17.22 -29.76 16.52
N GLY A 280 15.96 -29.34 16.67
CA GLY A 280 15.28 -29.10 17.94
C GLY A 280 15.35 -30.29 18.92
N PRO A 281 15.09 -31.53 18.51
CA PRO A 281 15.22 -32.68 19.41
C PRO A 281 16.63 -32.82 20.02
N LEU A 282 17.68 -32.62 19.22
CA LEU A 282 19.07 -32.68 19.68
C LEU A 282 19.44 -31.49 20.57
N ILE A 283 18.91 -30.31 20.27
CA ILE A 283 19.13 -29.09 21.08
C ILE A 283 18.45 -29.25 22.45
N ILE A 284 17.23 -29.77 22.48
CA ILE A 284 16.49 -30.06 23.70
C ILE A 284 17.25 -31.07 24.54
N GLU A 285 17.62 -32.24 24.00
CA GLU A 285 18.38 -33.26 24.74
C GLU A 285 19.69 -32.70 25.30
N GLN A 286 20.43 -31.91 24.52
CA GLN A 286 21.66 -31.27 25.00
C GLN A 286 21.40 -30.25 26.12
N THR A 287 20.32 -29.46 26.02
CA THR A 287 19.98 -28.42 27.00
C THR A 287 19.45 -29.03 28.30
N GLU A 288 18.70 -30.14 28.21
CA GLU A 288 18.28 -30.97 29.34
C GLU A 288 19.51 -31.47 30.11
N LEU A 289 20.45 -32.12 29.42
CA LEU A 289 21.65 -32.65 30.03
C LEU A 289 22.54 -31.54 30.64
N LYS A 290 22.68 -30.39 29.98
CA LYS A 290 23.40 -29.23 30.56
C LYS A 290 22.73 -28.72 31.83
N THR A 291 21.41 -28.62 31.82
CA THR A 291 20.63 -28.20 33.00
C THR A 291 20.84 -29.17 34.14
N GLU A 292 20.74 -30.47 33.89
CA GLU A 292 21.01 -31.52 34.87
C GLU A 292 22.43 -31.41 35.44
N THR A 293 23.45 -31.29 34.58
CA THR A 293 24.85 -31.14 35.00
C THR A 293 25.06 -29.92 35.88
N ILE A 294 24.52 -28.74 35.50
CA ILE A 294 24.64 -27.50 36.30
C ILE A 294 24.01 -27.69 37.68
N LEU A 295 22.80 -28.27 37.74
CA LEU A 295 22.12 -28.52 39.02
C LEU A 295 22.93 -29.50 39.89
N LEU A 296 23.52 -30.54 39.29
CA LEU A 296 24.39 -31.48 39.99
C LEU A 296 25.68 -30.82 40.49
N GLU A 297 26.30 -29.93 39.72
CA GLU A 297 27.49 -29.18 40.14
C GLU A 297 27.21 -28.26 41.33
N ILE A 298 26.09 -27.53 41.30
CA ILE A 298 25.66 -26.68 42.41
C ILE A 298 25.42 -27.54 43.65
N ARG A 299 24.70 -28.66 43.51
CA ARG A 299 24.47 -29.63 44.59
C ARG A 299 25.77 -30.18 45.16
N LEU A 300 26.69 -30.61 44.30
CA LEU A 300 28.01 -31.11 44.68
C LEU A 300 28.82 -30.04 45.43
N SER A 301 28.77 -28.77 44.98
CA SER A 301 29.48 -27.67 45.64
C SER A 301 29.00 -27.45 47.08
N HIS A 302 27.69 -27.54 47.32
CA HIS A 302 27.12 -27.43 48.65
C HIS A 302 27.42 -28.66 49.52
N LEU A 303 27.40 -29.86 48.95
CA LEU A 303 27.77 -31.11 49.65
C LEU A 303 29.26 -31.14 50.04
N ARG A 304 30.16 -30.64 49.19
CA ARG A 304 31.59 -30.51 49.51
C ARG A 304 31.84 -29.53 50.66
N LEU A 305 31.03 -28.47 50.77
CA LEU A 305 31.12 -27.48 51.85
C LEU A 305 30.47 -27.97 53.16
N ASN A 306 29.41 -28.77 53.06
CA ASN A 306 28.74 -29.37 54.21
C ASN A 306 28.16 -30.76 53.84
N PRO A 307 28.92 -31.85 54.08
CA PRO A 307 28.49 -33.21 53.72
C PRO A 307 27.23 -33.69 54.43
N GLY A 308 26.89 -33.11 55.59
CA GLY A 308 25.70 -33.45 56.37
C GLY A 308 24.47 -32.60 56.07
N ILE A 309 24.49 -31.78 55.00
CA ILE A 309 23.33 -30.98 54.59
C ILE A 309 22.17 -31.90 54.20
N THR A 310 20.96 -31.57 54.67
CA THR A 310 19.76 -32.34 54.33
C THR A 310 19.32 -32.04 52.90
N GLU A 311 18.66 -33.01 52.27
CA GLU A 311 18.10 -32.90 50.92
C GLU A 311 17.20 -31.66 50.78
N GLU A 312 16.33 -31.41 51.77
CA GLU A 312 15.41 -30.26 51.80
C GLU A 312 16.12 -28.90 51.77
N VAL A 313 17.25 -28.77 52.47
CA VAL A 313 18.03 -27.52 52.50
C VAL A 313 18.88 -27.36 51.23
N LEU A 314 19.26 -28.48 50.61
CA LEU A 314 19.94 -28.48 49.32
C LEU A 314 18.98 -28.04 48.21
N ASP A 315 17.75 -28.55 48.22
CA ASP A 315 16.71 -28.21 47.25
C ASP A 315 16.31 -26.75 47.35
N GLU A 316 16.13 -26.22 48.57
CA GLU A 316 15.82 -24.78 48.76
C GLU A 316 16.92 -23.86 48.21
N LYS A 317 18.20 -24.27 48.31
CA LYS A 317 19.33 -23.50 47.79
C LYS A 317 19.46 -23.55 46.26
N VAL A 318 18.91 -24.58 45.64
CA VAL A 318 18.98 -24.81 44.19
C VAL A 318 17.68 -24.35 43.49
N ARG A 319 16.58 -24.21 44.24
CA ARG A 319 15.23 -23.96 43.74
C ARG A 319 15.13 -22.82 42.74
N GLU A 320 15.68 -21.64 43.05
CA GLU A 320 15.60 -20.47 42.14
C GLU A 320 16.31 -20.72 40.81
N THR A 321 17.46 -21.42 40.84
CA THR A 321 18.21 -21.76 39.62
C THR A 321 17.49 -22.86 38.84
N GLN A 322 16.91 -23.84 39.55
CA GLN A 322 16.14 -24.92 38.95
C GLN A 322 14.88 -24.41 38.26
N GLU A 323 14.07 -23.59 38.93
CA GLU A 323 12.85 -23.00 38.37
C GLU A 323 13.15 -22.22 37.09
N LYS A 324 14.22 -21.41 37.08
CA LYS A 324 14.61 -20.63 35.90
C LYS A 324 15.03 -21.52 34.73
N LEU A 325 15.88 -22.52 34.98
CA LEU A 325 16.36 -23.42 33.92
C LEU A 325 15.24 -24.31 33.38
N GLU A 326 14.33 -24.78 34.25
CA GLU A 326 13.15 -25.55 33.84
C GLU A 326 12.17 -24.71 33.01
N GLN A 327 12.01 -23.41 33.34
CA GLN A 327 11.19 -22.49 32.56
C GLN A 327 11.79 -22.24 31.17
N ASP A 328 13.10 -21.97 31.08
CA ASP A 328 13.78 -21.80 29.79
C ASP A 328 13.67 -23.07 28.92
N LEU A 329 13.76 -24.24 29.54
CA LEU A 329 13.59 -25.53 28.86
C LEU A 329 12.15 -25.77 28.40
N ALA A 330 11.16 -25.42 29.22
CA ALA A 330 9.75 -25.52 28.88
C ALA A 330 9.40 -24.61 27.68
N ASP A 331 9.92 -23.39 27.66
CA ASP A 331 9.76 -22.45 26.55
C ASP A 331 10.39 -22.98 25.25
N LEU A 332 11.58 -23.60 25.34
CA LEU A 332 12.23 -24.22 24.18
C LEU A 332 11.43 -25.43 23.65
N ARG A 333 10.95 -26.31 24.53
CA ARG A 333 10.10 -27.45 24.16
C ARG A 333 8.79 -26.99 23.51
N LEU A 334 8.19 -25.92 24.02
CA LEU A 334 6.99 -25.34 23.43
C LEU A 334 7.25 -24.78 22.03
N LYS A 335 8.38 -24.08 21.81
CA LYS A 335 8.79 -23.58 20.49
C LYS A 335 9.06 -24.72 19.50
N GLU A 336 9.73 -25.78 19.92
CA GLU A 336 10.00 -26.95 19.08
C GLU A 336 8.71 -27.70 18.71
N ALA A 337 7.83 -27.95 19.68
CA ALA A 337 6.55 -28.61 19.43
C ALA A 337 5.70 -27.85 18.40
N ARG A 338 5.70 -26.51 18.48
CA ARG A 338 5.02 -25.62 17.53
C ARG A 338 5.67 -25.60 16.13
N SER A 339 6.92 -26.03 15.99
CA SER A 339 7.64 -26.10 14.72
C SER A 339 7.38 -27.37 13.90
N ARG A 340 6.78 -28.41 14.53
CA ARG A 340 6.52 -29.72 13.90
C ARG A 340 5.35 -29.67 12.91
N GLU A 341 5.43 -30.48 11.85
CA GLU A 341 4.42 -30.55 10.79
C GLU A 341 3.05 -31.02 11.29
N ASP A 342 2.98 -32.00 12.18
CA ASP A 342 1.70 -32.57 12.64
C ASP A 342 0.84 -31.56 13.42
N TYR A 343 1.48 -30.74 14.26
CA TYR A 343 0.82 -29.66 14.99
C TYR A 343 0.30 -28.57 14.04
N LEU A 344 1.09 -28.26 13.00
CA LEU A 344 0.73 -27.25 12.03
C LEU A 344 -0.36 -27.72 11.07
N ASN A 345 -0.33 -28.96 10.59
CA ASN A 345 -1.42 -29.54 9.79
C ASN A 345 -2.76 -29.47 10.54
N GLN A 346 -2.77 -29.77 11.85
CA GLN A 346 -3.97 -29.63 12.69
C GLN A 346 -4.46 -28.18 12.83
N ILE A 347 -3.54 -27.21 12.95
CA ILE A 347 -3.87 -25.79 12.94
C ILE A 347 -4.34 -25.33 11.56
N TRP A 348 -3.74 -25.83 10.48
CA TRP A 348 -4.09 -25.47 9.12
C TRP A 348 -5.49 -25.96 8.77
N GLU A 349 -5.85 -27.18 9.16
CA GLU A 349 -7.21 -27.72 9.00
C GLU A 349 -8.24 -27.01 9.89
N ALA A 350 -7.84 -26.53 11.06
CA ALA A 350 -8.75 -25.85 11.99
C ALA A 350 -8.97 -24.36 11.65
N PHE A 351 -8.00 -23.69 11.03
CA PHE A 351 -7.99 -22.23 10.88
C PHE A 351 -7.64 -21.72 9.47
N GLY A 352 -7.35 -22.58 8.50
CA GLY A 352 -6.93 -22.18 7.14
C GLY A 352 -7.88 -22.68 6.05
N VAL A 353 -8.10 -21.86 5.03
CA VAL A 353 -8.82 -22.29 3.81
C VAL A 353 -7.83 -22.44 2.67
N PRO A 354 -7.80 -23.59 1.96
CA PRO A 354 -6.98 -23.72 0.77
C PRO A 354 -7.46 -22.75 -0.31
N MET A 355 -6.53 -21.95 -0.83
CA MET A 355 -6.73 -20.92 -1.85
C MET A 355 -5.70 -21.04 -2.95
N GLU A 356 -6.07 -20.64 -4.17
CA GLU A 356 -5.11 -20.54 -5.27
C GLU A 356 -4.08 -19.46 -5.01
N GLN A 357 -2.87 -19.64 -5.55
CA GLN A 357 -1.69 -18.80 -5.30
C GLN A 357 -1.97 -17.31 -5.52
N ASP A 358 -2.69 -16.98 -6.61
CA ASP A 358 -3.02 -15.60 -6.97
C ASP A 358 -3.95 -14.92 -5.96
N ALA A 359 -4.93 -15.65 -5.44
CA ALA A 359 -5.86 -15.14 -4.43
C ALA A 359 -5.15 -14.93 -3.08
N LEU A 360 -4.12 -15.74 -2.81
CA LEU A 360 -3.30 -15.71 -1.62
C LEU A 360 -2.33 -14.54 -1.61
N ASP A 361 -1.70 -14.26 -2.76
CA ASP A 361 -0.84 -13.09 -2.91
C ASP A 361 -1.64 -11.78 -2.82
N LYS A 362 -2.88 -11.78 -3.31
CA LYS A 362 -3.83 -10.68 -3.14
C LYS A 362 -4.24 -10.47 -1.68
N GLU A 363 -4.51 -11.55 -0.94
CA GLU A 363 -4.82 -11.46 0.50
C GLU A 363 -3.62 -10.94 1.30
N ARG A 364 -2.41 -11.46 1.04
CA ARG A 364 -1.17 -10.97 1.64
C ARG A 364 -0.96 -9.47 1.38
N ALA A 365 -1.19 -9.01 0.16
CA ALA A 365 -1.10 -7.59 -0.18
C ALA A 365 -2.11 -6.73 0.60
N GLN A 366 -3.34 -7.22 0.81
CA GLN A 366 -4.35 -6.53 1.59
C GLN A 366 -4.05 -6.54 3.09
N CYS A 367 -3.51 -7.63 3.64
CA CYS A 367 -3.02 -7.68 5.02
C CYS A 367 -1.89 -6.67 5.24
N LYS A 368 -0.94 -6.57 4.30
CA LYS A 368 0.12 -5.54 4.33
C LYS A 368 -0.46 -4.11 4.36
N GLN A 369 -1.52 -3.84 3.58
CA GLN A 369 -2.20 -2.54 3.60
C GLN A 369 -2.87 -2.23 4.95
N GLU A 370 -3.51 -3.21 5.59
CA GLU A 370 -4.14 -2.99 6.90
C GLU A 370 -3.10 -2.85 8.03
N ILE A 371 -2.00 -3.61 7.99
CA ILE A 371 -0.87 -3.43 8.94
C ILE A 371 -0.30 -2.02 8.81
N ARG A 372 -0.12 -1.51 7.57
CA ARG A 372 0.30 -0.13 7.33
C ARG A 372 -0.67 0.87 7.94
N ALA A 373 -1.98 0.68 7.76
CA ALA A 373 -2.99 1.54 8.35
C ALA A 373 -2.93 1.53 9.89
N ILE A 374 -2.78 0.36 10.51
CA ILE A 374 -2.60 0.18 11.96
C ILE A 374 -1.36 0.93 12.45
N TRP A 375 -0.22 0.74 11.79
CA TRP A 375 1.03 1.43 12.14
C TRP A 375 0.90 2.95 12.07
N ASN A 376 0.31 3.48 11.00
CA ASN A 376 0.10 4.92 10.85
C ASN A 376 -0.81 5.51 11.95
N MET A 377 -1.75 4.72 12.48
CA MET A 377 -2.63 5.18 13.56
C MET A 377 -1.98 5.12 14.96
N ILE A 378 -1.04 4.20 15.19
CA ILE A 378 -0.55 3.88 16.55
C ILE A 378 0.92 4.25 16.78
N TYR A 379 1.70 4.57 15.74
CA TYR A 379 3.13 4.79 15.94
C TYR A 379 3.38 5.91 16.98
N PRO A 380 4.25 5.68 18.00
CA PRO A 380 4.40 6.59 19.14
C PRO A 380 4.66 8.05 18.76
N ASP A 381 5.42 8.29 17.69
CA ASP A 381 5.71 9.65 17.22
C ASP A 381 4.52 10.35 16.54
N HIS A 382 3.55 9.62 15.95
CA HIS A 382 2.32 10.22 15.41
C HIS A 382 1.40 10.71 16.51
N LEU A 383 1.39 9.95 17.58
CA LEU A 383 0.56 10.21 18.73
C LEU A 383 1.21 11.26 19.65
N MET A 384 2.50 11.17 19.97
CA MET A 384 3.20 12.09 20.88
C MET A 384 3.18 13.57 20.47
N HIS A 385 3.01 13.87 19.18
CA HIS A 385 2.92 15.24 18.67
C HIS A 385 1.49 15.73 18.43
N ASN A 386 0.48 14.87 18.62
CA ASN A 386 -0.91 15.28 18.59
C ASN A 386 -1.28 15.90 19.97
N PRO A 387 -1.70 17.18 20.03
CA PRO A 387 -2.03 17.84 21.30
C PRO A 387 -3.16 17.15 22.08
N GLU A 388 -4.00 16.35 21.42
CA GLU A 388 -5.05 15.53 22.05
C GLU A 388 -4.51 14.20 22.62
N TYR A 389 -3.40 13.65 22.11
CA TYR A 389 -2.79 12.43 22.65
C TYR A 389 -2.15 12.63 24.03
N ALA A 390 -1.64 13.83 24.29
CA ALA A 390 -1.18 14.21 25.62
C ALA A 390 -2.30 14.11 26.69
N ARG A 391 -3.58 14.07 26.28
CA ARG A 391 -4.74 13.92 27.17
C ARG A 391 -5.15 12.47 27.43
N LEU A 392 -4.56 11.48 26.74
CA LEU A 392 -4.82 10.07 27.03
C LEU A 392 -4.27 9.68 28.41
N ASN A 393 -4.99 8.80 29.10
CA ASN A 393 -4.51 8.23 30.36
C ASN A 393 -3.42 7.16 30.10
N GLU A 394 -2.64 6.82 31.13
CA GLU A 394 -1.55 5.84 31.01
C GLU A 394 -2.03 4.42 30.67
N ASP A 395 -3.24 4.04 31.08
CA ASP A 395 -3.83 2.73 30.77
C ASP A 395 -4.20 2.61 29.28
N GLN A 396 -4.66 3.69 28.66
CA GLN A 396 -5.00 3.78 27.23
C GLN A 396 -3.74 3.80 26.36
N LYS A 397 -2.67 4.47 26.83
CA LYS A 397 -1.37 4.43 26.14
C LYS A 397 -0.79 3.03 26.15
N LYS A 398 -0.86 2.34 27.31
CA LYS A 398 -0.51 0.92 27.41
C LYS A 398 -1.39 0.05 26.53
N GLU A 399 -2.70 0.27 26.48
CA GLU A 399 -3.58 -0.52 25.60
C GLU A 399 -3.22 -0.33 24.12
N LEU A 400 -2.90 0.90 23.68
CA LEU A 400 -2.45 1.15 22.31
C LEU A 400 -1.09 0.49 22.01
N GLU A 401 -0.16 0.53 22.96
CA GLU A 401 1.14 -0.13 22.85
C GLU A 401 1.00 -1.66 22.82
N GLU A 402 0.13 -2.22 23.65
CA GLU A 402 -0.20 -3.65 23.67
C GLU A 402 -0.88 -4.08 22.36
N ILE A 403 -1.82 -3.30 21.83
CA ILE A 403 -2.45 -3.56 20.53
C ILE A 403 -1.40 -3.51 19.40
N LEU A 404 -0.46 -2.57 19.44
CA LEU A 404 0.64 -2.50 18.47
C LEU A 404 1.52 -3.75 18.56
N LEU A 405 1.95 -4.12 19.77
CA LEU A 405 2.76 -5.30 20.01
C LEU A 405 2.04 -6.61 19.61
N GLU A 406 0.74 -6.71 19.87
CA GLU A 406 -0.10 -7.85 19.50
C GLU A 406 -0.26 -7.94 17.98
N SER A 407 -0.54 -6.82 17.30
CA SER A 407 -0.61 -6.76 15.84
C SER A 407 0.73 -7.10 15.17
N LEU A 408 1.83 -6.82 15.86
CA LEU A 408 3.20 -7.07 15.41
C LEU A 408 3.75 -8.44 15.83
N ARG A 409 3.05 -9.20 16.66
CA ARG A 409 3.49 -10.53 17.05
C ARG A 409 3.28 -11.48 15.87
N ILE A 410 4.34 -12.17 15.46
CA ILE A 410 4.22 -13.26 14.49
C ILE A 410 3.63 -14.45 15.25
N ASP A 411 2.42 -14.87 14.89
CA ASP A 411 1.86 -16.11 15.43
C ASP A 411 2.46 -17.33 14.71
N ASN A 412 2.56 -18.46 15.40
CA ASN A 412 3.10 -19.70 14.84
C ASN A 412 2.22 -20.25 13.71
N SER A 413 0.93 -19.88 13.68
CA SER A 413 0.09 -20.14 12.52
C SER A 413 0.71 -19.53 11.27
N GLU A 414 1.24 -18.29 11.29
CA GLU A 414 1.79 -17.60 10.10
C GLU A 414 3.02 -18.28 9.48
N LEU A 415 3.69 -19.17 10.22
CA LEU A 415 4.95 -19.77 9.81
C LEU A 415 4.71 -21.05 8.98
N GLY A 416 5.33 -21.04 7.80
CA GLY A 416 5.19 -21.93 6.64
C GLY A 416 3.90 -22.72 6.54
N TYR A 417 2.80 -22.01 6.37
CA TYR A 417 1.68 -22.48 5.58
C TYR A 417 2.16 -22.98 4.21
N PRO A 418 1.53 -24.02 3.65
CA PRO A 418 1.73 -24.38 2.26
C PRO A 418 1.37 -23.17 1.37
N PRO A 419 1.96 -23.03 0.17
CA PRO A 419 1.79 -21.84 -0.69
C PRO A 419 0.33 -21.47 -1.01
N ASN A 420 -0.61 -22.39 -0.76
CA ASN A 420 -2.02 -22.39 -1.13
C ASN A 420 -3.02 -22.36 0.05
N TYR A 421 -2.72 -21.77 1.23
CA TYR A 421 -3.69 -21.57 2.34
C TYR A 421 -3.79 -20.10 2.83
N ALA A 422 -4.98 -19.64 3.27
CA ALA A 422 -5.22 -18.29 3.82
C ALA A 422 -6.26 -18.25 4.99
N TYR A 423 -6.59 -17.05 5.51
CA TYR A 423 -7.55 -16.76 6.62
C TYR A 423 -7.18 -17.17 8.06
N HIS A 424 -5.99 -16.79 8.56
CA HIS A 424 -5.53 -17.21 9.90
C HIS A 424 -6.00 -16.30 11.06
N ASP A 425 -6.06 -16.87 12.27
CA ASP A 425 -6.83 -16.37 13.43
C ASP A 425 -6.43 -14.98 13.97
N MET A 426 -5.27 -14.39 13.60
CA MET A 426 -4.95 -12.99 13.97
C MET A 426 -4.27 -12.11 12.90
N ARG A 427 -4.02 -12.62 11.69
CA ARG A 427 -3.56 -11.83 10.54
C ARG A 427 -4.27 -12.15 9.23
N SER A 428 -5.42 -12.81 9.31
CA SER A 428 -6.41 -12.69 8.24
C SER A 428 -6.72 -11.22 8.04
N LEU A 429 -7.10 -10.88 6.81
CA LEU A 429 -7.58 -9.55 6.48
C LEU A 429 -8.68 -9.08 7.45
N GLU A 430 -9.51 -10.01 7.92
CA GLU A 430 -10.59 -9.76 8.87
C GLU A 430 -10.08 -9.46 10.29
N GLY A 431 -9.08 -10.21 10.79
CA GLY A 431 -8.44 -9.93 12.07
C GLY A 431 -7.75 -8.56 12.11
N LEU A 432 -6.99 -8.22 11.07
CA LEU A 432 -6.34 -6.90 10.96
C LEU A 432 -7.36 -5.76 10.87
N ARG A 433 -8.48 -5.97 10.16
CA ARG A 433 -9.58 -5.00 10.14
C ARG A 433 -10.23 -4.84 11.50
N GLN A 434 -10.34 -5.90 12.30
CA GLN A 434 -10.87 -5.83 13.65
C GLN A 434 -9.93 -5.06 14.59
N VAL A 435 -8.62 -5.32 14.52
CA VAL A 435 -7.59 -4.56 15.24
C VAL A 435 -7.68 -3.08 14.86
N ARG A 436 -7.70 -2.76 13.56
CA ARG A 436 -7.89 -1.40 13.07
C ARG A 436 -9.16 -0.74 13.62
N ARG A 437 -10.31 -1.42 13.60
CA ARG A 437 -11.57 -0.87 14.17
C ARG A 437 -11.44 -0.58 15.67
N ARG A 438 -10.74 -1.44 16.41
CA ARG A 438 -10.52 -1.25 17.85
C ARG A 438 -9.64 -0.03 18.11
N VAL A 439 -8.56 0.14 17.34
CA VAL A 439 -7.69 1.32 17.34
C VAL A 439 -8.48 2.59 16.99
N GLU A 440 -9.27 2.56 15.92
CA GLU A 440 -10.13 3.68 15.54
C GLU A 440 -11.14 4.02 16.63
N THR A 441 -11.66 3.03 17.35
CA THR A 441 -12.62 3.24 18.45
C THR A 441 -11.95 3.96 19.62
N ILE A 442 -10.76 3.52 20.04
CA ILE A 442 -9.98 4.17 21.11
C ILE A 442 -9.66 5.62 20.73
N LEU A 443 -9.25 5.86 19.48
CA LEU A 443 -8.88 7.19 19.01
C LEU A 443 -10.10 8.11 18.84
N LYS A 444 -11.22 7.60 18.30
CA LYS A 444 -12.49 8.36 18.13
C LYS A 444 -13.18 8.67 19.47
N MET A 445 -13.15 7.76 20.44
CA MET A 445 -13.73 8.00 21.78
C MET A 445 -13.06 9.16 22.51
N ASN A 446 -11.81 9.49 22.16
CA ASN A 446 -11.04 10.56 22.76
C ASN A 446 -10.95 11.83 21.87
N ASN A 447 -11.83 11.97 20.86
CA ASN A 447 -11.82 13.08 19.89
C ASN A 447 -10.50 13.26 19.12
N ILE A 448 -9.61 12.26 19.11
CA ILE A 448 -8.42 12.27 18.27
C ILE A 448 -8.90 11.95 16.85
N ARG A 449 -9.08 13.00 16.04
CA ARG A 449 -9.23 12.83 14.59
C ARG A 449 -7.91 12.34 14.04
N VAL A 450 -7.83 11.04 13.77
CA VAL A 450 -6.79 10.49 12.92
C VAL A 450 -7.21 10.77 11.49
N ASP A 451 -6.81 11.92 10.97
CA ASP A 451 -6.95 12.17 9.54
C ASP A 451 -5.91 11.29 8.83
N LEU A 452 -6.37 10.18 8.27
CA LEU A 452 -5.57 9.29 7.42
C LEU A 452 -5.16 9.99 6.11
N GLN A 453 -5.83 11.09 5.77
CA GLN A 453 -5.41 12.03 4.76
C GLN A 453 -4.51 13.05 5.44
N TYR A 454 -3.21 12.93 5.22
CA TYR A 454 -2.26 13.88 5.74
C TYR A 454 -2.60 15.30 5.24
N GLN A 455 -3.31 16.08 6.05
CA GLN A 455 -3.62 17.47 5.74
C GLN A 455 -2.48 18.35 6.24
N ILE A 456 -1.94 19.16 5.35
CA ILE A 456 -0.88 20.12 5.67
C ILE A 456 -1.46 21.20 6.57
N GLN A 457 -0.84 21.41 7.74
CA GLN A 457 -1.34 22.36 8.73
C GLN A 457 -0.74 23.75 8.53
N GLY A 458 -1.54 24.78 8.79
CA GLY A 458 -1.15 26.19 8.70
C GLY A 458 -2.15 27.02 7.89
N GLU A 459 -2.52 28.18 8.40
CA GLU A 459 -3.45 29.10 7.73
C GLU A 459 -2.73 29.94 6.68
N THR A 460 -1.41 30.14 6.84
CA THR A 460 -0.56 30.86 5.89
C THR A 460 0.47 29.96 5.22
N VAL A 461 0.93 30.33 4.01
CA VAL A 461 1.97 29.57 3.30
C VAL A 461 3.26 29.44 4.11
N GLN A 462 3.64 30.45 4.90
CA GLN A 462 4.83 30.36 5.76
C GLN A 462 4.65 29.37 6.91
N GLU A 463 3.46 29.33 7.52
CA GLU A 463 3.14 28.32 8.54
C GLU A 463 3.13 26.91 7.94
N GLN A 464 2.58 26.74 6.74
CA GLN A 464 2.58 25.45 6.05
C GLN A 464 3.99 24.98 5.68
N ILE A 465 4.85 25.89 5.20
CA ILE A 465 6.27 25.58 4.94
C ILE A 465 6.98 25.20 6.24
N ALA A 466 6.78 25.95 7.31
CA ALA A 466 7.40 25.67 8.61
C ALA A 466 6.94 24.30 9.16
N TRP A 467 5.66 24.00 9.03
CA TRP A 467 5.09 22.71 9.41
C TRP A 467 5.68 21.57 8.56
N LEU A 468 5.71 21.70 7.23
CA LEU A 468 6.29 20.70 6.34
C LEU A 468 7.78 20.47 6.63
N GLN A 469 8.55 21.52 6.90
CA GLN A 469 9.97 21.39 7.23
C GLN A 469 10.19 20.65 8.55
N ALA A 470 9.35 20.87 9.55
CA ALA A 470 9.40 20.12 10.80
C ALA A 470 9.03 18.64 10.57
N GLU A 471 7.98 18.39 9.80
CA GLU A 471 7.48 17.04 9.52
C GLU A 471 8.46 16.23 8.66
N ILE A 472 9.10 16.84 7.65
CA ILE A 472 10.15 16.19 6.84
C ILE A 472 11.31 15.74 7.75
N ARG A 473 11.77 16.58 8.68
CA ARG A 473 12.85 16.20 9.60
C ARG A 473 12.47 15.02 10.48
N LEU A 474 11.22 14.97 10.95
CA LEU A 474 10.71 13.84 11.72
C LEU A 474 10.66 12.58 10.85
N LEU A 475 10.17 12.67 9.62
CA LEU A 475 10.14 11.55 8.67
C LEU A 475 11.55 11.04 8.33
N GLU A 476 12.53 11.92 8.12
CA GLU A 476 13.91 11.52 7.88
C GLU A 476 14.49 10.72 9.06
N ASN A 477 14.22 11.14 10.30
CA ASN A 477 14.62 10.40 11.48
C ASN A 477 13.96 9.01 11.53
N ARG A 478 12.66 8.91 11.19
CA ARG A 478 11.93 7.64 11.14
C ARG A 478 12.49 6.70 10.07
N ILE A 479 12.76 7.23 8.87
CA ILE A 479 13.37 6.48 7.77
C ILE A 479 14.72 5.92 8.22
N ASN A 480 15.54 6.73 8.91
CA ASN A 480 16.83 6.28 9.41
C ASN A 480 16.70 5.22 10.51
N ALA A 481 15.76 5.37 11.44
CA ALA A 481 15.49 4.38 12.48
C ALA A 481 14.99 3.06 11.88
N ALA A 482 14.06 3.12 10.94
CA ALA A 482 13.53 1.94 10.24
C ALA A 482 14.61 1.24 9.40
N LYS A 483 15.45 1.99 8.67
CA LYS A 483 16.63 1.43 7.99
C LYS A 483 17.60 0.77 8.96
N GLY A 484 17.82 1.37 10.13
CA GLY A 484 18.65 0.80 11.19
C GLY A 484 18.09 -0.53 11.69
N GLN A 485 16.79 -0.61 11.95
CA GLN A 485 16.11 -1.84 12.34
C GLN A 485 16.22 -2.92 11.25
N LEU A 486 15.92 -2.57 10.00
CA LEU A 486 16.04 -3.49 8.86
C LEU A 486 17.48 -4.00 8.71
N ALA A 487 18.46 -3.11 8.79
CA ALA A 487 19.88 -3.48 8.73
C ALA A 487 20.24 -4.45 9.85
N ALA A 488 19.88 -4.15 11.11
CA ALA A 488 20.13 -5.03 12.25
C ALA A 488 19.57 -6.44 12.02
N MET A 489 18.33 -6.51 11.53
CA MET A 489 17.64 -7.77 11.21
C MET A 489 18.28 -8.57 10.05
N LEU A 490 18.76 -7.88 9.02
CA LEU A 490 19.47 -8.51 7.91
C LEU A 490 20.89 -8.93 8.29
N THR A 491 21.51 -8.20 9.23
CA THR A 491 22.86 -8.49 9.69
C THR A 491 22.94 -9.51 10.80
N ASP A 492 21.82 -9.87 11.44
CA ASP A 492 21.76 -10.81 12.55
C ASP A 492 22.57 -12.09 12.29
N ASP A 493 23.66 -12.25 13.05
CA ASP A 493 24.64 -13.31 12.86
C ASP A 493 24.03 -14.68 13.19
N GLU A 494 23.11 -14.76 14.16
CA GLU A 494 22.44 -16.00 14.53
C GLU A 494 21.56 -16.51 13.38
N THR A 495 20.71 -15.66 12.82
CA THR A 495 19.87 -16.05 11.67
C THR A 495 20.71 -16.38 10.43
N LYS A 496 21.79 -15.63 10.16
CA LYS A 496 22.71 -15.93 9.04
C LYS A 496 23.37 -17.30 9.20
N THR A 497 23.86 -17.62 10.40
CA THR A 497 24.52 -18.91 10.67
C THR A 497 23.53 -20.07 10.56
N LYS A 498 22.32 -19.92 11.10
CA LYS A 498 21.22 -20.90 10.92
C LYS A 498 20.87 -21.10 9.45
N ARG A 499 20.70 -20.03 8.68
CA ARG A 499 20.41 -20.09 7.24
C ARG A 499 21.52 -20.77 6.45
N ALA A 500 22.79 -20.44 6.76
CA ALA A 500 23.95 -21.06 6.11
C ALA A 500 24.10 -22.55 6.45
N LEU A 501 23.70 -22.96 7.66
CA LEU A 501 23.66 -24.36 8.07
C LEU A 501 22.54 -25.11 7.34
N LEU A 502 21.33 -24.55 7.30
CA LEU A 502 20.18 -25.15 6.61
C LEU A 502 20.40 -25.29 5.10
N GLY A 503 21.20 -24.41 4.47
CA GLY A 503 21.49 -24.46 3.04
C GLY A 503 22.60 -25.44 2.60
N ASN A 504 23.30 -26.14 3.51
CA ASN A 504 24.44 -26.99 3.17
C ASN A 504 24.41 -28.34 3.90
N GLU A 505 24.14 -29.42 3.18
CA GLU A 505 23.98 -30.77 3.73
C GLU A 505 25.23 -31.30 4.46
N GLU A 506 26.44 -31.02 3.98
CA GLU A 506 27.68 -31.44 4.64
C GLU A 506 27.85 -30.74 6.00
N LYS A 507 27.55 -29.44 6.06
CA LYS A 507 27.55 -28.68 7.32
C LYS A 507 26.50 -29.19 8.28
N GLN A 508 25.32 -29.58 7.79
CA GLN A 508 24.27 -30.20 8.62
C GLN A 508 24.76 -31.51 9.24
N ALA A 509 25.36 -32.40 8.44
CA ALA A 509 25.87 -33.69 8.92
C ALA A 509 26.96 -33.49 9.99
N SER A 510 27.92 -32.60 9.73
CA SER A 510 28.97 -32.25 10.70
C SER A 510 28.41 -31.62 11.98
N PHE A 511 27.36 -30.81 11.87
CA PHE A 511 26.70 -30.20 13.03
C PHE A 511 25.98 -31.24 13.89
N ILE A 512 25.27 -32.18 13.26
CA ILE A 512 24.61 -33.30 13.96
C ILE A 512 25.66 -34.15 14.69
N GLU A 513 26.76 -34.51 14.02
CA GLU A 513 27.85 -35.29 14.63
C GLU A 513 28.48 -34.59 15.84
N LYS A 514 28.69 -33.27 15.75
CA LYS A 514 29.19 -32.47 16.88
C LYS A 514 28.20 -32.44 18.04
N MET A 515 26.90 -32.30 17.74
CA MET A 515 25.85 -32.28 18.76
C MET A 515 25.72 -33.62 19.47
N THR A 516 25.71 -34.73 18.73
CA THR A 516 25.63 -36.08 19.30
C THR A 516 26.86 -36.40 20.15
N LYS A 517 28.07 -36.06 19.66
CA LYS A 517 29.28 -36.19 20.47
C LYS A 517 29.18 -35.40 21.77
N LYS A 518 28.67 -34.17 21.73
CA LYS A 518 28.54 -33.34 22.93
C LYS A 518 27.50 -33.89 23.91
N ILE A 519 26.41 -34.46 23.40
CA ILE A 519 25.41 -35.17 24.22
C ILE A 519 26.06 -36.33 24.98
N GLU A 520 26.88 -37.13 24.31
CA GLU A 520 27.59 -38.25 24.96
C GLU A 520 28.62 -37.78 26.00
N GLU A 521 29.35 -36.69 25.73
CA GLU A 521 30.23 -36.07 26.72
C GLU A 521 29.46 -35.59 27.97
N LEU A 522 28.31 -34.96 27.79
CA LEU A 522 27.48 -34.47 28.89
C LEU A 522 26.85 -35.62 29.69
N LYS A 523 26.45 -36.72 29.03
CA LYS A 523 25.99 -37.94 29.72
C LYS A 523 27.08 -38.50 30.62
N ALA A 524 28.31 -38.64 30.11
CA ALA A 524 29.44 -39.12 30.89
C ALA A 524 29.79 -38.19 32.06
N GLU A 525 29.70 -36.87 31.86
CA GLU A 525 29.93 -35.87 32.92
C GLU A 525 28.86 -35.93 34.01
N ARG A 526 27.59 -36.00 33.62
CA ARG A 526 26.45 -36.20 34.54
C ARG A 526 26.64 -37.46 35.38
N ASP A 527 26.97 -38.59 34.75
CA ASP A 527 27.15 -39.87 35.44
C ASP A 527 28.31 -39.80 36.45
N LYS A 528 29.42 -39.15 36.07
CA LYS A 528 30.55 -38.92 36.98
C LYS A 528 30.18 -38.05 38.18
N LEU A 529 29.39 -36.98 37.99
CA LEU A 529 28.93 -36.12 39.08
C LEU A 529 27.98 -36.87 40.03
N LEU A 530 27.10 -37.72 39.50
CA LEU A 530 26.22 -38.57 40.30
C LEU A 530 27.01 -39.56 41.15
N ASP A 531 28.03 -40.21 40.58
CA ASP A 531 28.93 -41.11 41.32
C ASP A 531 29.68 -40.37 42.44
N GLU A 532 30.14 -39.14 42.18
CA GLU A 532 30.84 -38.33 43.18
C GLU A 532 29.91 -37.89 44.32
N ILE A 533 28.70 -37.42 44.02
CA ILE A 533 27.66 -37.12 45.02
C ILE A 533 27.37 -38.36 45.89
N ALA A 534 27.21 -39.53 45.26
CA ALA A 534 26.95 -40.77 45.97
C ALA A 534 28.12 -41.21 46.87
N SER A 535 29.36 -40.88 46.49
CA SER A 535 30.55 -41.15 47.30
C SER A 535 30.61 -40.27 48.56
N ILE A 536 30.34 -38.97 48.42
CA ILE A 536 30.36 -37.98 49.52
C ILE A 536 29.25 -38.26 50.54
N ARG A 537 28.09 -38.77 50.10
CA ARG A 537 27.00 -39.16 51.01
C ARG A 537 27.24 -40.49 51.75
N LYS A 538 28.19 -41.31 51.28
CA LYS A 538 28.56 -42.59 51.92
C LYS A 538 29.74 -42.46 52.88
N SER A 539 30.55 -41.40 52.74
CA SER A 539 31.63 -41.01 53.65
C SER A 539 31.10 -40.17 54.81
#